data_AF-A0A2H9QM16-F1
#
_entry.id   AF-A0A2H9QM16-F1
#
_cell.length_a   1.000
_cell.length_b   1.000
_cell.length_c   1.000
_cell.angle_alpha   90.00
_cell.angle_beta   90.00
_cell.angle_gamma   90.00
#
_symmetry.space_group_name_H-M   'P 1'
#
loop_
_entity.id
_entity.type
_entity.pdbx_description
1 polymer ?
#
loop_
_entity_poly.entity_id
_entity_poly.type
_entity_poly.pdbx_seq_one_letter_code
_entity_poly.pdbx_strand_id
1 'polypeptide(L)'
;MNLIVDANVLFAALLKEGKTIEILLNPFFNFYAPEFIFEEFEKYEKELLGKMHRTEYEFFEVFENLKELVDVVPKKDYEEKVELAKEISPDENDFYYFALALKLNCAIWSNDKNLRNQDRIKVYSTEELVKMLE
;
A
#
# COMPACT_ATOMS: atom_id res chain seq x y z
N MET A 1 2.65 -2.64 14.59
CA MET A 1 3.32 -1.53 13.87
C MET A 1 2.41 -1.10 12.74
N ASN A 2 2.12 0.19 12.63
CA ASN A 2 1.20 0.71 11.62
C ASN A 2 1.96 1.06 10.35
N LEU A 3 1.41 0.66 9.20
CA LEU A 3 2.01 0.87 7.88
C LEU A 3 0.97 1.36 6.88
N ILE A 4 1.33 2.36 6.09
CA ILE A 4 0.58 2.71 4.88
C ILE A 4 1.03 1.79 3.75
N VAL A 5 0.11 1.06 3.15
CA VAL A 5 0.41 0.11 2.08
C VAL A 5 0.23 0.79 0.73
N ASP A 6 1.27 0.73 -0.09
CA ASP A 6 1.27 1.12 -1.50
C ASP A 6 0.47 0.09 -2.35
N ALA A 7 -0.29 0.56 -3.34
CA ALA A 7 -1.01 -0.30 -4.27
C ALA A 7 -0.11 -1.37 -4.91
N ASN A 8 1.14 -1.02 -5.28
CA ASN A 8 2.09 -1.95 -5.87
C ASN A 8 2.41 -3.15 -4.98
N VAL A 9 2.41 -2.94 -3.66
CA VAL A 9 2.60 -4.01 -2.68
C VAL A 9 1.37 -4.94 -2.67
N LEU A 10 0.17 -4.38 -2.65
CA LEU A 10 -1.05 -5.19 -2.68
C LEU A 10 -1.20 -5.94 -4.01
N PHE A 11 -0.86 -5.32 -5.14
CA PHE A 11 -0.81 -6.00 -6.44
C PHE A 11 0.20 -7.15 -6.44
N ALA A 12 1.37 -6.95 -5.83
CA ALA A 12 2.35 -8.03 -5.69
C ALA A 12 1.81 -9.18 -4.82
N ALA A 13 1.00 -8.88 -3.78
CA ALA A 13 0.34 -9.89 -2.96
C ALA A 13 -0.74 -10.66 -3.74
N LEU A 14 -1.45 -10.02 -4.67
CA LEU A 14 -2.42 -10.68 -5.57
C LEU A 14 -1.73 -11.61 -6.58
N LEU A 15 -0.59 -11.20 -7.13
CA LEU A 15 0.10 -11.92 -8.19
C LEU A 15 0.90 -13.14 -7.69
N LYS A 16 1.30 -13.19 -6.42
CA LYS A 16 2.20 -14.23 -5.89
C LYS A 16 1.83 -14.74 -4.50
N GLU A 17 2.02 -16.04 -4.31
CA GLU A 17 2.28 -16.63 -2.99
C GLU A 17 3.71 -16.25 -2.56
N GLY A 18 3.89 -15.72 -1.34
CA GLY A 18 5.23 -15.36 -0.86
C GLY A 18 5.25 -14.41 0.34
N LYS A 19 6.39 -13.77 0.55
CA LYS A 19 6.65 -12.95 1.75
C LYS A 19 5.70 -11.77 1.95
N THR A 20 5.15 -11.21 0.86
CA THR A 20 4.18 -10.11 0.95
C THR A 20 2.89 -10.52 1.65
N ILE A 21 2.33 -11.70 1.31
CA ILE A 21 1.11 -12.19 1.97
C ILE A 21 1.40 -12.64 3.42
N GLU A 22 2.59 -13.20 3.68
CA GLU A 22 3.02 -13.52 5.06
C GLU A 22 3.08 -12.27 5.94
N ILE A 23 3.57 -11.14 5.40
CA ILE A 23 3.60 -9.85 6.11
C ILE A 23 2.17 -9.32 6.33
N LEU A 24 1.33 -9.35 5.29
CA LEU A 24 -0.06 -8.86 5.37
C LEU A 24 -0.91 -9.60 6.41
N LEU A 25 -0.67 -10.90 6.58
CA LEU A 25 -1.37 -11.73 7.55
C LEU A 25 -0.75 -11.70 8.96
N ASN A 26 0.39 -11.03 9.13
CA ASN A 26 1.10 -11.04 10.40
C ASN A 26 0.46 -10.04 11.39
N PRO A 27 0.01 -10.47 12.58
CA PRO A 27 -0.65 -9.61 13.55
C PRO A 27 0.28 -8.55 14.17
N PHE A 28 1.59 -8.62 13.93
CA PHE A 28 2.52 -7.57 14.31
C PHE A 28 2.27 -6.27 13.53
N PHE A 29 1.68 -6.34 12.33
CA PHE A 29 1.42 -5.18 11.49
C PHE A 29 -0.07 -4.84 11.41
N ASN A 30 -0.38 -3.55 11.37
CA ASN A 30 -1.69 -3.04 10.99
C ASN A 30 -1.52 -2.21 9.73
N PHE A 31 -2.37 -2.44 8.75
CA PHE A 31 -2.23 -1.86 7.43
C PHE A 31 -3.33 -0.85 7.18
N TYR A 32 -2.93 0.29 6.63
CA TYR A 32 -3.83 1.35 6.22
C TYR A 32 -3.60 1.66 4.75
N ALA A 33 -4.66 2.03 4.06
CA ALA A 33 -4.55 2.55 2.71
C ALA A 33 -5.48 3.76 2.55
N PRO A 34 -5.08 4.74 1.75
CA PRO A 34 -5.97 5.82 1.35
C PRO A 34 -7.06 5.30 0.40
N GLU A 35 -8.26 5.90 0.41
CA GLU A 35 -9.41 5.43 -0.37
C GLU A 35 -9.19 5.35 -1.89
N PHE A 36 -8.28 6.18 -2.43
CA PHE A 36 -7.96 6.17 -3.86
C PHE A 36 -7.23 4.89 -4.30
N ILE A 37 -6.74 4.05 -3.36
CA ILE A 37 -6.07 2.80 -3.72
C ILE A 37 -6.95 1.95 -4.64
N PHE A 38 -8.27 2.01 -4.45
CA PHE A 38 -9.26 1.34 -5.28
C PHE A 38 -9.35 1.87 -6.70
N GLU A 39 -9.14 3.17 -6.91
CA GLU A 39 -9.05 3.75 -8.25
C GLU A 39 -7.80 3.26 -8.99
N GLU A 40 -6.70 3.01 -8.26
CA GLU A 40 -5.53 2.37 -8.85
C GLU A 40 -5.81 0.92 -9.19
N PHE A 41 -6.51 0.19 -8.32
CA PHE A 41 -6.92 -1.20 -8.60
C PHE A 41 -7.73 -1.33 -9.88
N GLU A 42 -8.76 -0.51 -10.08
CA GLU A 42 -9.57 -0.55 -11.31
C GLU A 42 -8.73 -0.27 -12.58
N LYS A 43 -7.72 0.59 -12.48
CA LYS A 43 -6.81 0.89 -13.62
C LYS A 43 -5.94 -0.32 -13.98
N TYR A 44 -5.42 -1.02 -12.97
CA TYR A 44 -4.51 -2.15 -13.16
C TYR A 44 -5.21 -3.50 -13.31
N GLU A 45 -6.49 -3.60 -12.97
CA GLU A 45 -7.30 -4.83 -13.05
C GLU A 45 -7.14 -5.54 -14.40
N LYS A 46 -7.31 -4.82 -15.51
CA LYS A 46 -7.19 -5.39 -16.86
C LYS A 46 -5.79 -5.91 -17.16
N GLU A 47 -4.76 -5.23 -16.67
CA GLU A 47 -3.37 -5.64 -16.86
C GLU A 47 -3.03 -6.87 -15.99
N LEU A 48 -3.54 -6.90 -14.76
CA LEU A 48 -3.34 -7.99 -13.81
C LEU A 48 -4.05 -9.25 -14.28
N LEU A 49 -5.30 -9.16 -14.72
CA LEU A 49 -6.04 -10.30 -15.29
C LEU A 49 -5.32 -10.90 -16.51
N GLY A 50 -4.65 -10.06 -17.32
CA GLY A 50 -3.84 -10.54 -18.45
C GLY A 50 -2.54 -11.23 -18.04
N LYS A 51 -2.00 -10.93 -16.86
CA LYS A 51 -0.77 -11.51 -16.29
C LYS A 51 -1.04 -12.72 -15.41
N MET A 52 -2.26 -12.87 -14.91
CA MET A 52 -2.66 -13.95 -14.02
C MET A 52 -3.22 -15.13 -14.81
N HIS A 53 -2.83 -16.34 -14.43
CA HIS A 53 -3.52 -17.57 -14.84
C HIS A 53 -4.78 -17.80 -13.98
N ARG A 54 -5.52 -16.73 -13.65
CA ARG A 54 -6.73 -16.77 -12.82
C ARG A 54 -7.91 -16.15 -13.56
N THR A 55 -9.11 -16.56 -13.19
CA THR A 55 -10.35 -15.95 -13.66
C THR A 55 -10.59 -14.61 -12.98
N GLU A 56 -11.41 -13.75 -13.61
CA GLU A 56 -11.87 -12.48 -13.03
C GLU A 56 -12.52 -12.69 -11.66
N TYR A 57 -13.33 -13.75 -11.52
CA TYR A 57 -13.96 -14.11 -10.25
C TYR A 57 -12.94 -14.42 -9.14
N GLU A 58 -11.93 -15.24 -9.42
CA GLU A 58 -10.88 -15.56 -8.44
C GLU A 58 -10.04 -14.33 -8.07
N PHE A 59 -9.82 -13.42 -9.02
CA PHE A 59 -9.15 -12.14 -8.73
C PHE A 59 -9.96 -11.30 -7.74
N PHE A 60 -11.26 -11.13 -8.00
CA PHE A 60 -12.15 -10.37 -7.11
C PHE A 60 -12.24 -11.01 -5.72
N GLU A 61 -12.29 -12.34 -5.62
CA GLU A 61 -12.33 -13.03 -4.32
C GLU A 61 -11.07 -12.75 -3.49
N VAL A 62 -9.88 -12.89 -4.08
CA VAL A 62 -8.62 -12.58 -3.36
C VAL A 62 -8.56 -11.09 -3.01
N PHE A 63 -9.03 -10.23 -3.90
CA PHE A 63 -9.06 -8.79 -3.66
C PHE A 63 -9.95 -8.38 -2.49
N GLU A 64 -11.18 -8.91 -2.42
CA GLU A 64 -12.07 -8.66 -1.28
C GLU A 64 -11.43 -9.14 0.04
N ASN A 65 -10.77 -10.30 0.03
CA ASN A 65 -10.04 -10.78 1.21
C ASN A 65 -8.89 -9.83 1.60
N LEU A 66 -8.17 -9.24 0.63
CA LEU A 66 -7.13 -8.26 0.94
C LEU A 66 -7.70 -6.96 1.53
N LYS A 67 -8.91 -6.55 1.13
CA LYS A 67 -9.58 -5.38 1.73
C LYS A 67 -9.86 -5.57 3.20
N GLU A 68 -10.14 -6.80 3.64
CA GLU A 68 -10.34 -7.09 5.06
C GLU A 68 -9.06 -6.97 5.89
N LEU A 69 -7.88 -7.02 5.24
CA LEU A 69 -6.58 -6.89 5.91
C LEU A 69 -6.08 -5.44 5.97
N VAL A 70 -6.73 -4.50 5.28
CA VAL A 70 -6.26 -3.12 5.13
C VAL A 70 -7.38 -2.14 5.47
N ASP A 71 -7.14 -1.32 6.49
CA ASP A 71 -8.06 -0.25 6.88
C ASP A 71 -8.01 0.89 5.86
N VAL A 72 -9.08 1.03 5.08
CA VAL A 72 -9.18 2.09 4.08
C VAL A 72 -9.67 3.38 4.71
N VAL A 73 -8.88 4.44 4.55
CA VAL A 73 -9.12 5.75 5.15
C VAL A 73 -9.61 6.74 4.08
N PRO A 74 -10.78 7.38 4.28
CA PRO A 74 -11.29 8.42 3.39
C PRO A 74 -10.41 9.66 3.33
N LYS A 75 -10.32 10.31 2.17
CA LYS A 75 -9.51 11.51 1.94
C LYS A 75 -9.82 12.64 2.91
N LYS A 76 -11.10 12.84 3.21
CA LYS A 76 -11.57 13.85 4.17
C LYS A 76 -10.90 13.74 5.55
N ASP A 77 -10.40 12.56 5.93
CA ASP A 77 -9.82 12.33 7.25
C ASP A 77 -8.33 12.68 7.33
N TYR A 78 -7.67 12.91 6.18
CA TYR A 78 -6.27 13.32 6.08
C TYR A 78 -6.05 14.49 5.11
N GLU A 79 -7.12 15.15 4.67
CA GLU A 79 -7.09 16.24 3.69
C GLU A 79 -6.19 17.40 4.16
N GLU A 80 -6.14 17.67 5.46
CA GLU A 80 -5.31 18.73 6.03
C GLU A 80 -3.80 18.48 5.88
N LYS A 81 -3.40 17.24 5.55
CA LYS A 81 -2.00 16.85 5.32
C LYS A 81 -1.62 16.86 3.85
N VAL A 82 -2.58 17.00 2.93
CA VAL A 82 -2.35 16.85 1.48
C VAL A 82 -1.36 17.87 0.95
N GLU A 83 -1.50 19.15 1.29
CA GLU A 83 -0.59 20.19 0.77
C GLU A 83 0.85 19.98 1.24
N LEU A 84 1.03 19.66 2.52
CA LEU A 84 2.36 19.32 3.05
C LEU A 84 2.92 18.04 2.41
N ALA A 85 2.07 17.05 2.14
CA ALA A 85 2.49 15.82 1.52
C ALA A 85 2.97 16.02 0.07
N LYS A 86 2.36 16.96 -0.69
CA LYS A 86 2.83 17.31 -2.04
C LYS A 86 4.23 17.93 -2.04
N GLU A 87 4.62 18.63 -0.97
CA GLU A 87 5.97 19.20 -0.83
C GLU A 87 7.02 18.13 -0.47
N ILE A 88 6.61 17.06 0.22
CA ILE A 88 7.48 16.01 0.73
C ILE A 88 7.59 14.84 -0.23
N SER A 89 6.49 14.49 -0.90
CA SER A 89 6.42 13.33 -1.78
C SER A 89 7.34 13.53 -2.97
N PRO A 90 8.28 12.60 -3.22
CA PRO A 90 9.15 12.67 -4.39
C PRO A 90 8.41 12.32 -5.70
N ASP A 91 7.22 11.71 -5.61
CA ASP A 91 6.33 11.43 -6.75
C ASP A 91 5.02 12.20 -6.60
N GLU A 92 4.56 12.80 -7.70
CA GLU A 92 3.34 13.62 -7.77
C GLU A 92 2.04 12.82 -7.72
N ASN A 93 2.12 11.49 -7.81
CA ASN A 93 0.96 10.59 -7.71
C ASN A 93 0.86 9.95 -6.33
N ASP A 94 1.99 9.84 -5.60
CA ASP A 94 2.04 9.13 -4.32
C ASP A 94 1.80 10.01 -3.09
N PHE A 95 1.61 11.33 -3.27
CA PHE A 95 1.47 12.26 -2.15
C PHE A 95 0.32 11.92 -1.20
N TYR A 96 -0.71 11.20 -1.66
CA TYR A 96 -1.78 10.79 -0.76
C TYR A 96 -1.35 9.68 0.22
N TYR A 97 -0.42 8.78 -0.15
CA TYR A 97 0.21 7.84 0.78
C TYR A 97 0.99 8.60 1.86
N PHE A 98 1.71 9.66 1.45
CA PHE A 98 2.43 10.54 2.36
C PHE A 98 1.49 11.32 3.28
N ALA A 99 0.38 11.86 2.75
CA ALA A 99 -0.61 12.60 3.54
C ALA A 99 -1.20 11.71 4.64
N LEU A 100 -1.56 10.48 4.31
CA LEU A 100 -2.07 9.53 5.28
C LEU A 100 -1.00 9.11 6.30
N ALA A 101 0.23 8.87 5.86
CA ALA A 101 1.35 8.55 6.73
C ALA A 101 1.64 9.69 7.73
N LEU A 102 1.57 10.96 7.30
CA LEU A 102 1.68 12.13 8.16
C LEU A 102 0.51 12.26 9.13
N LYS A 103 -0.71 11.93 8.70
CA LYS A 103 -1.92 11.97 9.53
C LYS A 103 -1.85 10.95 10.66
N LEU A 104 -1.49 9.71 10.32
CA LEU A 104 -1.47 8.58 11.24
C LEU A 104 -0.10 8.43 11.96
N ASN A 105 0.88 9.26 11.61
CA ASN A 105 2.25 9.20 12.11
C ASN A 105 2.85 7.78 11.99
N CYS A 106 2.81 7.23 10.78
CA CYS A 106 3.24 5.87 10.50
C CYS A 106 4.15 5.79 9.28
N ALA A 107 4.80 4.65 9.09
CA ALA A 107 5.70 4.43 7.99
C ALA A 107 4.95 3.95 6.74
N ILE A 108 5.56 4.12 5.57
CA ILE A 108 5.04 3.58 4.30
C ILE A 108 5.71 2.24 4.04
N TRP A 109 4.95 1.27 3.54
CA TRP A 109 5.47 0.04 2.97
C TRP A 109 5.38 0.13 1.44
N SER A 110 6.55 0.24 0.80
CA SER A 110 6.68 0.25 -0.65
C SER A 110 8.04 -0.32 -1.06
N ASN A 111 8.07 -0.99 -2.21
CA ASN A 111 9.32 -1.43 -2.85
C ASN A 111 9.87 -0.38 -3.82
N ASP A 112 9.17 0.73 -4.05
CA ASP A 112 9.71 1.84 -4.83
C ASP A 112 10.79 2.57 -4.00
N LYS A 113 11.99 2.61 -4.55
CA LYS A 113 13.14 3.26 -3.95
C LYS A 113 13.05 4.78 -4.04
N ASN A 114 12.30 5.32 -5.02
CA ASN A 114 12.16 6.76 -5.19
C ASN A 114 11.44 7.41 -4.02
N LEU A 115 10.49 6.70 -3.38
CA LEU A 115 9.78 7.19 -2.18
C LEU A 115 10.70 7.46 -0.98
N ARG A 116 11.94 6.96 -1.02
CA ARG A 116 12.97 7.24 -0.01
C ARG A 116 13.71 8.56 -0.25
N ASN A 117 13.47 9.26 -1.35
CA ASN A 117 14.13 10.53 -1.68
C ASN A 117 13.53 11.71 -0.88
N GLN A 118 13.27 11.49 0.41
CA GLN A 118 12.79 12.47 1.39
C GLN A 118 13.16 11.99 2.81
N ASP A 119 13.07 12.87 3.81
CA ASP A 119 13.57 12.63 5.18
C ASP A 119 12.50 12.65 6.28
N ARG A 120 11.22 12.80 5.91
CA ARG A 120 10.09 13.00 6.84
C ARG A 120 9.39 11.70 7.21
N ILE A 121 9.26 10.77 6.28
CA ILE A 121 8.49 9.54 6.45
C ILE A 121 9.39 8.35 6.22
N LYS A 122 9.39 7.40 7.15
CA LYS A 122 10.14 6.16 6.98
C LYS A 122 9.43 5.31 5.92
N VAL A 123 10.18 4.81 4.95
CA VAL A 123 9.69 3.85 3.95
C VAL A 123 10.40 2.53 4.15
N TYR A 124 9.64 1.45 4.28
CA TYR A 124 10.14 0.08 4.40
C TYR A 124 9.91 -0.70 3.12
N SER A 125 10.93 -1.46 2.70
CA SER A 125 10.77 -2.46 1.66
C SER A 125 10.24 -3.77 2.26
N THR A 126 9.72 -4.64 1.41
CA THR A 126 9.28 -5.99 1.82
C THR A 126 10.41 -6.76 2.49
N GLU A 127 11.63 -6.68 1.97
CA GLU A 127 12.81 -7.35 2.55
C GLU A 127 13.13 -6.84 3.96
N GLU A 128 13.02 -5.53 4.20
CA GLU A 128 13.24 -4.95 5.53
C GLU A 128 12.17 -5.39 6.52
N LEU A 129 10.90 -5.46 6.10
CA LEU A 129 9.81 -5.94 6.95
C LEU A 129 9.96 -7.44 7.27
N VAL A 130 10.40 -8.26 6.31
CA VAL A 130 10.70 -9.68 6.57
C VAL A 130 11.75 -9.82 7.66
N LYS A 131 12.85 -9.06 7.57
CA LYS A 131 13.92 -9.08 8.59
C LYS A 131 13.48 -8.63 9.98
N MET A 132 12.37 -7.90 10.10
CA MET A 132 11.80 -7.52 11.40
C MET A 132 11.02 -8.66 12.07
N LEU A 133 10.62 -9.67 11.29
CA LEU A 133 9.87 -10.83 11.76
C LEU A 133 10.75 -12.05 12.05
N GLU A 134 12.03 -12.00 11.67
CA GLU A 134 13.06 -13.00 11.98
C GLU A 134 13.66 -12.79 13.38
#